data_AF-A0A7X7NTN7-F1
#
_entry.id   AF-A0A7X7NTN7-F1
#
_cell.length_a   1.000
_cell.length_b   1.000
_cell.length_c   1.000
_cell.angle_alpha   90.00
_cell.angle_beta   90.00
_cell.angle_gamma   90.00
#
_symmetry.space_group_name_H-M   'P 1'
#
loop_
_entity.id
_entity.type
_entity.pdbx_description
1 polymer ?
#
loop_
_entity_poly.entity_id
_entity_poly.type
_entity_poly.pdbx_seq_one_letter_code
_entity_poly.pdbx_strand_id
1 'polypeptide(L)' 'MSQERYLIQGDFISTPTPQEVAIHENAYMSVEGGMIQSIDKKKPDIGSDVQLIDHGGQLVIPGFSDIHL' A
#
# COMPACT_ATOMS: atom_id res chain seq x y z
N MET A 1 21.72 -4.50 5.92
CA MET A 1 20.27 -4.56 6.14
C MET A 1 19.68 -5.17 4.88
N SER A 2 19.02 -6.33 4.93
CA SER A 2 18.23 -6.77 3.77
C SER A 2 17.12 -5.73 3.56
N GLN A 3 16.89 -5.29 2.33
CA GLN A 3 15.75 -4.42 2.06
C GLN A 3 14.50 -5.28 2.19
N GLU A 4 13.66 -4.98 3.19
CA GLU A 4 12.38 -5.66 3.35
C GLU A 4 11.47 -5.27 2.19
N ARG A 5 10.90 -6.28 1.51
CA ARG A 5 10.05 -6.12 0.33
C ARG A 5 8.68 -6.71 0.62
N TYR A 6 7.66 -5.90 0.46
CA TYR A 6 6.27 -6.29 0.70
C TYR A 6 5.43 -6.05 -0.54
N LEU A 7 4.44 -6.92 -0.72
CA LEU A 7 3.30 -6.67 -1.58
C LEU A 7 2.06 -6.66 -0.69
N ILE A 8 1.34 -5.55 -0.62
CA ILE A 8 0.12 -5.44 0.17
C ILE A 8 -1.06 -5.50 -0.80
N GLN A 9 -2.04 -6.39 -0.56
CA GLN A 9 -3.29 -6.43 -1.32
C GLN A 9 -4.42 -5.81 -0.49
N GLY A 10 -5.26 -4.96 -1.07
CA GLY A 10 -6.42 -4.40 -0.40
C GLY A 10 -7.15 -3.32 -1.18
N ASP A 11 -8.10 -2.66 -0.52
CA ASP A 11 -8.74 -1.44 -1.02
C ASP A 11 -8.02 -0.21 -0.43
N PHE A 12 -7.30 0.56 -1.25
CA PHE A 12 -6.54 1.71 -0.76
C PHE A 12 -7.33 3.00 -0.94
N ILE A 13 -7.44 3.79 0.13
CA ILE A 13 -7.99 5.15 0.08
C ILE A 13 -6.97 6.13 0.61
N SER A 14 -6.76 7.22 -0.13
CA SER A 14 -5.92 8.33 0.30
C SER A 14 -6.48 9.67 -0.16
N THR A 15 -5.97 10.76 0.43
CA THR A 15 -6.36 12.13 0.09
C THR A 15 -5.12 12.91 -0.35
N PRO A 16 -4.72 12.83 -1.64
CA PRO A 16 -3.50 13.50 -2.12
C PRO A 16 -3.62 15.03 -2.06
N THR A 17 -4.84 15.54 -2.17
CA THR A 17 -5.19 16.94 -1.93
C THR A 17 -6.41 17.02 -1.02
N PRO A 18 -6.70 18.17 -0.38
CA PRO A 18 -7.88 18.29 0.49
C PRO A 18 -9.22 18.16 -0.24
N GLN A 19 -9.24 18.24 -1.57
CA GLN A 19 -10.46 18.13 -2.39
C GLN A 19 -10.59 16.77 -3.08
N GLU A 20 -9.58 15.91 -3.00
CA GLU A 20 -9.52 14.65 -3.74
C GLU A 20 -9.51 13.45 -2.80
N VAL A 21 -10.32 12.46 -3.14
CA VAL A 21 -10.24 11.12 -2.55
C VAL A 21 -9.82 10.15 -3.65
N ALA A 22 -8.60 9.65 -3.56
CA ALA A 22 -8.07 8.64 -4.47
C ALA A 22 -8.42 7.25 -3.94
N ILE A 23 -9.05 6.43 -4.78
CA ILE A 23 -9.53 5.09 -4.42
C ILE A 23 -8.92 4.07 -5.39
N HIS A 24 -8.25 3.06 -4.84
CA HIS A 24 -7.73 1.91 -5.58
C HIS A 24 -8.34 0.63 -4.99
N GLU A 25 -9.50 0.23 -5.49
CA GLU A 25 -10.16 -1.00 -5.08
C GLU A 25 -9.35 -2.22 -5.51
N ASN A 26 -9.31 -3.28 -4.70
CA ASN A 26 -8.68 -4.57 -4.93
C ASN A 26 -7.38 -4.45 -5.74
N ALA A 27 -6.45 -3.67 -5.20
CA ALA A 27 -5.18 -3.34 -5.82
C ALA A 27 -4.02 -3.92 -5.00
N TYR A 28 -2.81 -3.71 -5.50
CA TYR A 28 -1.58 -4.21 -4.92
C TYR A 28 -0.59 -3.05 -4.75
N MET A 29 -0.07 -2.85 -3.54
CA MET A 29 0.95 -1.85 -3.23
C MET A 29 2.29 -2.52 -3.02
N SER A 30 3.28 -2.18 -3.86
CA SER A 30 4.65 -2.65 -3.72
C SER A 30 5.42 -1.72 -2.79
N VAL A 31 6.10 -2.27 -1.78
CA VAL A 31 6.93 -1.54 -0.82
C VAL A 31 8.31 -2.15 -0.79
N GLU A 32 9.34 -1.31 -0.91
CA GLU A 32 10.75 -1.71 -0.80
C GLU A 32 11.48 -0.74 0.11
N GLY A 33 12.17 -1.26 1.12
CA GLY A 33 12.93 -0.43 2.06
C GLY A 33 12.07 0.58 2.83
N GLY A 34 10.81 0.24 3.09
CA GLY A 34 9.84 1.12 3.76
C GLY A 34 9.21 2.19 2.86
N MET A 35 9.53 2.20 1.57
CA MET A 35 9.02 3.18 0.60
C MET A 35 8.05 2.53 -0.38
N ILE A 36 6.91 3.16 -0.63
CA ILE A 36 5.94 2.75 -1.66
C ILE A 36 6.59 2.96 -3.03
N GLN A 37 6.61 1.91 -3.84
CA GLN A 37 7.14 1.93 -5.21
C GLN A 37 6.03 2.09 -6.24
N SER A 38 4.92 1.38 -6.07
CA SER A 38 3.76 1.45 -6.97
C SER A 38 2.47 0.99 -6.29
N ILE A 39 1.34 1.38 -6.87
CA ILE A 39 0.01 0.83 -6.58
C ILE A 39 -0.61 0.41 -7.91
N ASP A 40 -0.81 -0.90 -8.09
CA ASP A 40 -1.21 -1.51 -9.36
C ASP A 40 -2.50 -2.32 -9.20
N LYS A 41 -3.37 -2.27 -10.22
CA LYS A 41 -4.64 -3.04 -10.21
C LYS A 41 -4.41 -4.53 -10.41
N LYS A 42 -3.35 -4.91 -11.13
CA LYS A 42 -2.98 -6.29 -11.38
C LYS A 42 -1.84 -6.68 -10.45
N LYS A 43 -1.92 -7.89 -9.91
CA LYS A 43 -0.83 -8.44 -9.09
C LYS A 43 0.46 -8.46 -9.94
N PRO A 44 1.53 -7.77 -9.50
CA PRO A 44 2.82 -7.84 -10.18
C PRO A 44 3.45 -9.23 -9.99
N ASP A 45 4.38 -9.58 -10.87
CA ASP A 45 5.22 -10.76 -10.66
C ASP A 45 6.16 -10.49 -9.48
N ILE A 46 6.19 -11.41 -8.51
CA ILE A 46 6.92 -11.23 -7.25
C ILE A 46 7.98 -12.31 -7.08
N GLY A 47 9.17 -11.90 -6.65
CA GLY A 47 10.22 -12.83 -6.25
C GLY A 47 9.89 -13.54 -4.94
N SER A 48 10.58 -14.65 -4.67
CA SER A 48 10.41 -15.41 -3.41
C SER A 48 10.86 -14.63 -2.16
N ASP A 49 11.55 -13.52 -2.35
CA ASP A 49 11.99 -12.57 -1.33
C ASP A 49 10.93 -11.53 -0.94
N VAL A 50 9.77 -11.51 -1.62
CA VAL A 50 8.68 -10.57 -1.35
C VAL A 50 7.62 -11.19 -0.45
N GLN A 51 7.31 -10.54 0.66
CA GLN A 51 6.22 -10.97 1.54
C GLN A 51 4.88 -10.40 1.05
N LEU A 52 3.92 -11.27 0.74
CA LEU A 52 2.54 -10.88 0.47
C LEU A 52 1.75 -10.68 1.78
N ILE A 53 1.11 -9.54 1.94
CA ILE A 53 0.21 -9.19 3.04
C ILE A 53 -1.19 -9.01 2.44
N ASP A 54 -2.12 -9.89 2.80
CA ASP A 54 -3.47 -9.92 2.23
C ASP A 54 -4.49 -9.22 3.16
N HIS A 55 -4.97 -8.07 2.71
CA HIS A 55 -6.09 -7.32 3.29
C HIS A 55 -7.28 -7.26 2.32
N GLY A 56 -7.47 -8.29 1.49
CA GLY A 56 -8.58 -8.37 0.55
C GLY A 56 -9.95 -8.15 1.22
N GLY A 57 -10.75 -7.25 0.66
CA GLY A 57 -12.05 -6.85 1.21
C GLY A 57 -11.96 -5.98 2.47
N GLN A 58 -10.76 -5.55 2.86
CA GLN A 58 -10.52 -4.59 3.93
C GLN A 58 -9.99 -3.27 3.36
N LEU A 59 -10.23 -2.19 4.11
CA LEU A 59 -9.74 -0.87 3.78
C LEU A 59 -8.34 -0.64 4.35
N VAL A 60 -7.43 -0.15 3.51
CA VAL A 60 -6.09 0.30 3.87
C VAL A 60 -5.99 1.81 3.66
N ILE A 61 -5.64 2.54 4.72
CA ILE A 61 -5.53 4.01 4.72
C ILE A 61 -4.17 4.48 5.22
N PRO A 62 -3.71 5.69 4.85
CA PRO A 62 -2.57 6.31 5.51
C PRO A 62 -2.76 6.37 7.03
N GLY A 63 -1.67 6.19 7.77
CA GLY A 63 -1.69 6.38 9.21
C GLY A 63 -2.03 7.83 9.57
N PHE A 64 -2.84 8.01 10.62
CA PHE A 64 -3.11 9.34 11.14
C PHE A 64 -1.83 9.97 11.70
N SER A 65 -1.63 11.25 11.41
CA SER A 65 -0.58 12.06 12.01
C SER A 65 -1.21 12.92 13.10
N ASP A 66 -0.88 12.61 14.35
CA ASP A 66 -1.18 13.51 15.47
C ASP A 66 -0.11 14.60 15.54
N ILE A 67 -0.53 15.85 15.36
CA ILE A 67 0.38 17.00 15.35
C ILE A 67 0.53 17.65 16.73
N HIS A 68 -0.23 17.22 17.74
CA HIS A 68 -0.12 17.74 19.09
C HIS A 68 -0.62 16.74 20.15
N LEU A 69 0.29 16.34 21.05
CA LEU A 69 0.06 15.45 22.19
C LEU A 69 0.15 16.20 23.52
#